data_AF-A0ABD6FIS5-F1
#
_entry.id   AF-A0ABD6FIS5-F1
#
_cell.length_a   1.000
_cell.length_b   1.000
_cell.length_c   1.000
_cell.angle_alpha   90.00
_cell.angle_beta   90.00
_cell.angle_gamma   90.00
#
_symmetry.space_group_name_H-M   'P 1'
#
loop_
_entity.id
_entity.type
_entity.pdbx_description
1 polymer ?
#
loop_
_entity_poly.entity_id
_entity_poly.type
_entity_poly.pdbx_seq_one_letter_code
_entity_poly.pdbx_strand_id
1 'polypeptide(L)'
;MAEFTAAQRERAEQRGQAMPGGRFPIRNRADLLNAIRAVGRARPQRPGQTPEQARAQVRRHIMRRARALGLERLIPDTWRSDGTLRGE
;
A
#
# COMPACT_ATOMS: atom_id res chain seq x y z
N MET A 1 19.39 1.85 1.95
CA MET A 1 17.93 2.06 1.84
C MET A 1 17.70 2.83 0.56
N ALA A 2 16.85 2.38 -0.37
CA ALA A 2 16.65 3.13 -1.61
C ALA A 2 15.79 4.37 -1.30
N GLU A 3 16.44 5.52 -1.13
CA GLU A 3 15.75 6.81 -1.07
C GLU A 3 15.13 7.09 -2.44
N PHE A 4 13.83 6.84 -2.57
CA PHE A 4 13.09 7.25 -3.74
C PHE A 4 13.11 8.78 -3.81
N THR A 5 13.77 9.34 -4.82
CA THR A 5 13.72 10.78 -5.12
C THR A 5 12.29 11.18 -5.49
N ALA A 6 11.93 12.46 -5.32
CA ALA A 6 10.59 12.96 -5.64
C ALA A 6 10.15 12.58 -7.07
N ALA A 7 11.07 12.67 -8.04
CA ALA A 7 10.83 12.27 -9.42
C ALA A 7 10.57 10.76 -9.60
N GLN A 8 11.24 9.89 -8.82
CA GLN A 8 10.98 8.45 -8.87
C GLN A 8 9.63 8.07 -8.26
N ARG A 9 9.21 8.80 -7.23
CA ARG A 9 7.89 8.66 -6.59
C ARG A 9 6.77 9.06 -7.53
N GLU A 10 6.92 10.19 -8.22
CA GLU A 10 5.95 10.67 -9.20
C GLU A 10 5.83 9.73 -10.41
N ARG A 11 6.95 9.24 -10.94
CA ARG A 11 6.92 8.23 -12.03
C ARG A 11 6.27 6.92 -11.61
N ALA A 12 6.47 6.50 -10.36
CA ALA A 12 5.82 5.30 -9.84
C ALA A 12 4.30 5.50 -9.69
N GLU A 13 3.87 6.69 -9.28
CA GLU A 13 2.46 7.07 -9.24
C GLU A 13 1.82 7.08 -10.64
N GLN A 14 2.45 7.74 -11.62
CA GLN A 14 1.98 7.78 -13.01
C GLN A 14 1.86 6.38 -13.63
N ARG A 15 2.70 5.44 -13.21
CA ARG A 15 2.67 4.04 -13.64
C ARG A 15 1.69 3.17 -12.83
N GLY A 16 0.95 3.74 -11.89
CA GLY A 16 0.04 3.02 -10.99
C GLY A 16 0.74 2.09 -10.00
N GLN A 17 2.05 2.24 -9.81
CA GLN A 17 2.89 1.42 -8.93
C GLN A 17 3.00 2.01 -7.52
N ALA A 18 2.59 3.27 -7.33
CA ALA A 18 2.51 3.95 -6.06
C ALA A 18 1.14 4.65 -5.91
N MET A 19 0.73 4.91 -4.68
CA MET A 19 -0.44 5.74 -4.34
C MET A 19 -0.15 7.24 -4.57
N PRO A 20 -1.21 8.10 -4.59
CA PRO A 20 -1.06 9.55 -4.68
C PRO A 20 -0.03 10.11 -3.70
N GLY A 21 0.79 11.06 -4.15
CA GLY A 21 2.00 11.54 -3.48
C GLY A 21 3.18 10.56 -3.54
N GLY A 22 3.14 9.58 -4.46
CA GLY A 22 4.10 8.49 -4.61
C GLY A 22 4.35 7.66 -3.33
N ARG A 23 3.29 7.46 -2.53
CA ARG A 23 3.33 6.68 -1.29
C ARG A 23 3.21 5.19 -1.59
N PHE A 24 3.85 4.34 -0.79
CA PHE A 24 3.82 2.89 -0.94
C PHE A 24 4.17 2.41 -2.38
N PRO A 25 5.34 2.78 -2.94
CA PRO A 25 5.78 2.24 -4.23
C PRO A 25 6.02 0.72 -4.12
N ILE A 26 5.30 -0.07 -4.92
CA ILE A 26 5.41 -1.54 -4.94
C ILE A 26 5.79 -2.03 -6.34
N ARG A 27 7.08 -2.31 -6.54
CA ARG A 27 7.63 -2.76 -7.82
C ARG A 27 7.91 -4.26 -7.85
N ASN A 28 8.23 -4.84 -6.71
CA ASN A 28 8.65 -6.23 -6.57
C ASN A 28 8.18 -6.84 -5.24
N ARG A 29 8.57 -8.10 -5.01
CA ARG A 29 8.25 -8.85 -3.77
C ARG A 29 8.76 -8.17 -2.50
N ALA A 30 9.97 -7.61 -2.51
CA ALA A 30 10.54 -6.97 -1.33
C ALA A 30 9.78 -5.69 -0.96
N ASP A 31 9.42 -4.88 -1.96
CA ASP A 31 8.58 -3.70 -1.76
C ASP A 31 7.20 -4.07 -1.21
N LEU A 32 6.61 -5.17 -1.72
CA LEU A 32 5.33 -5.66 -1.24
C LEU A 32 5.39 -6.01 0.25
N LEU A 33 6.40 -6.76 0.69
CA LEU A 33 6.59 -7.12 2.10
C LEU A 33 6.83 -5.88 2.98
N ASN A 34 7.61 -4.91 2.47
CA ASN A 34 7.82 -3.64 3.17
C ASN A 34 6.52 -2.85 3.29
N ALA A 35 5.69 -2.81 2.24
CA ALA A 35 4.41 -2.12 2.25
C ALA A 35 3.43 -2.76 3.24
N ILE A 36 3.36 -4.10 3.30
CA ILE A 36 2.55 -4.84 4.27
C ILE A 36 2.94 -4.46 5.71
N ARG A 37 4.24 -4.40 6.02
CA ARG A 37 4.74 -3.99 7.35
C ARG A 37 4.50 -2.50 7.63
N ALA A 38 4.58 -1.66 6.61
CA ALA A 38 4.41 -0.21 6.74
C ALA A 38 2.94 0.21 6.86
N VAL A 39 1.98 -0.65 6.51
CA VAL A 39 0.56 -0.30 6.47
C VAL A 39 0.03 0.24 7.80
N GLY A 40 0.49 -0.31 8.93
CA GLY A 40 0.07 0.16 10.26
C GLY A 40 0.49 1.61 10.56
N ARG A 41 1.51 2.10 9.85
CA ARG A 41 2.02 3.48 9.95
C ARG A 41 1.34 4.42 8.93
N ALA A 42 0.37 3.94 8.15
CA ALA A 42 -0.40 4.79 7.25
C ALA A 42 -1.08 5.92 8.04
N ARG A 43 -1.06 7.12 7.46
CA ARG A 43 -1.61 8.33 8.05
C ARG A 43 -2.79 8.83 7.19
N PRO A 44 -3.83 9.42 7.82
CA PRO A 44 -4.87 10.13 7.11
C PRO A 44 -4.29 11.14 6.12
N GLN A 45 -4.82 11.14 4.90
CA GLN A 45 -4.41 12.07 3.84
C GLN A 45 -5.42 13.21 3.63
N ARG A 46 -6.66 13.01 4.10
CA ARG A 46 -7.77 13.96 3.89
C ARG A 46 -8.35 14.40 5.23
N PRO A 47 -8.81 15.66 5.35
CA PRO A 47 -9.59 16.10 6.51
C PRO A 47 -10.79 15.17 6.74
N GLY A 48 -11.07 14.80 7.99
CA GLY A 48 -12.16 13.89 8.34
C GLY A 48 -11.90 12.40 8.05
N GLN A 49 -10.74 12.03 7.49
CA GLN A 49 -10.39 10.62 7.30
C GLN A 49 -9.84 10.00 8.59
N THR A 50 -10.33 8.80 8.95
CA THR A 50 -9.82 8.07 10.11
C THR A 50 -8.51 7.34 9.79
N PRO A 51 -7.66 7.04 10.78
CA PRO A 51 -6.47 6.22 10.58
C PRO A 51 -6.80 4.85 9.97
N GLU A 52 -7.92 4.24 10.33
CA GLU A 52 -8.36 2.96 9.77
C GLU A 52 -8.69 3.08 8.28
N GLN A 53 -9.37 4.15 7.87
CA GLN A 53 -9.64 4.41 6.44
C GLN A 53 -8.36 4.63 5.63
N ALA A 54 -7.35 5.29 6.23
CA ALA A 54 -6.04 5.44 5.59
C ALA A 54 -5.35 4.09 5.40
N ARG A 55 -5.35 3.25 6.45
CA ARG A 55 -4.80 1.89 6.41
C ARG A 55 -5.54 1.04 5.37
N ALA A 56 -6.87 1.09 5.34
CA ALA A 56 -7.69 0.33 4.40
C ALA A 56 -7.38 0.66 2.94
N GLN A 57 -7.24 1.94 2.59
CA GLN A 57 -6.85 2.34 1.24
C GLN A 57 -5.46 1.81 0.85
N VAL A 58 -4.51 1.84 1.78
CA VAL A 58 -3.17 1.28 1.56
C VAL A 58 -3.23 -0.23 1.40
N ARG A 59 -3.97 -0.95 2.25
CA ARG A 59 -4.17 -2.41 2.13
C ARG A 59 -4.75 -2.77 0.76
N ARG A 60 -5.76 -2.05 0.27
CA ARG A 60 -6.31 -2.22 -1.09
C ARG A 60 -5.26 -2.01 -2.18
N HIS A 61 -4.41 -1.00 -2.04
CA HIS A 61 -3.32 -0.78 -2.99
C HIS A 61 -2.33 -1.96 -2.98
N ILE A 62 -1.90 -2.39 -1.80
CA ILE A 62 -1.00 -3.53 -1.61
C ILE A 62 -1.59 -4.81 -2.21
N MET A 63 -2.87 -5.12 -1.96
CA MET A 63 -3.55 -6.29 -2.53
C MET A 63 -3.59 -6.23 -4.07
N ARG A 64 -3.93 -5.08 -4.66
CA ARG A 64 -3.91 -4.90 -6.13
C ARG A 64 -2.52 -5.15 -6.71
N ARG A 65 -1.46 -4.64 -6.06
CA ARG A 65 -0.07 -4.84 -6.51
C ARG A 65 0.39 -6.28 -6.29
N ALA A 66 -0.01 -6.93 -5.20
CA ALA A 66 0.27 -8.34 -4.98
C ALA A 66 -0.35 -9.21 -6.08
N ARG A 67 -1.60 -8.94 -6.48
CA ARG A 67 -2.26 -9.63 -7.60
C ARG A 67 -1.53 -9.42 -8.92
N ALA A 68 -1.14 -8.19 -9.23
CA ALA A 68 -0.37 -7.87 -10.43
C ALA A 68 1.01 -8.58 -10.48
N LEU A 69 1.57 -8.93 -9.31
CA LEU A 69 2.85 -9.63 -9.19
C LEU A 69 2.70 -11.15 -8.99
N GLY A 70 1.48 -11.69 -8.87
CA GLY A 70 1.25 -13.10 -8.54
C GLY A 70 1.69 -13.49 -7.12
N LEU A 71 1.67 -12.53 -6.19
CA LEU A 71 2.16 -12.67 -4.81
C LEU A 71 1.03 -12.55 -3.77
N GLU A 72 -0.21 -12.82 -4.17
CA GLU A 72 -1.40 -12.72 -3.31
C GLU A 72 -1.28 -13.56 -2.03
N ARG A 73 -0.57 -14.69 -2.10
CA ARG A 73 -0.20 -15.55 -0.95
C ARG A 73 0.59 -14.86 0.16
N LEU A 74 1.17 -13.69 -0.09
CA LEU A 74 1.90 -12.92 0.92
C LEU A 74 0.99 -11.96 1.69
N ILE A 75 -0.23 -11.74 1.23
CA ILE A 75 -1.20 -10.88 1.91
C ILE A 75 -1.70 -11.61 3.18
N PRO A 76 -1.68 -10.95 4.35
CA PRO A 76 -2.23 -11.53 5.57
C PRO A 76 -3.73 -11.83 5.44
N ASP A 77 -4.17 -13.02 5.86
CA ASP A 77 -5.59 -13.43 5.79
C ASP A 77 -6.54 -12.57 6.64
N THR A 78 -5.95 -11.89 7.64
CA THR A 78 -6.60 -10.85 8.45
C THR A 78 -7.11 -9.68 7.61
N TRP A 79 -6.72 -9.50 6.35
CA TRP A 79 -7.22 -8.41 5.51
C TRP A 79 -8.46 -8.88 4.74
N ARG A 80 -9.53 -8.07 4.79
CA ARG A 80 -10.72 -8.26 3.96
C ARG A 80 -10.49 -7.63 2.58
N SER A 81 -11.27 -8.05 1.59
CA SER A 81 -11.21 -7.51 0.22
C SER A 81 -11.43 -5.99 0.15
N ASP A 82 -12.16 -5.44 1.13
CA ASP A 82 -12.40 -4.00 1.28
C ASP A 82 -11.24 -3.26 2.01
N GLY A 83 -10.17 -3.95 2.38
CA GLY A 83 -9.03 -3.38 3.11
C GLY A 83 -9.26 -3.17 4.61
N THR A 84 -10.42 -3.50 5.15
CA THR A 84 -10.63 -3.58 6.60
C THR A 84 -9.98 -4.84 7.18
N LEU A 85 -9.72 -4.87 8.49
CA LEU A 85 -9.26 -6.09 9.15
C LEU A 85 -10.45 -7.01 9.47
N ARG A 86 -10.18 -8.31 9.50
CA ARG A 86 -11.07 -9.36 9.97
C ARG A 86 -10.84 -9.47 11.48
N GLY A 87 -11.81 -9.00 12.26
CA GLY A 87 -11.74 -8.93 13.72
C GLY A 87 -11.50 -7.49 14.19
N GLU A 88 -12.61 -6.82 14.50
CA GLU A 88 -12.70 -5.88 15.62
C GLU A 88 -13.61 -6.54 16.67
#